data_AF-A0A258ZF63-F1
#
_entry.id   AF-A0A258ZF63-F1
#
_cell.length_a   1.000
_cell.length_b   1.000
_cell.length_c   1.000
_cell.angle_alpha   90.00
_cell.angle_beta   90.00
_cell.angle_gamma   90.00
#
_symmetry.space_group_name_H-M   'P 1'
#
loop_
_entity.id
_entity.type
_entity.pdbx_description
1 polymer ?
#
loop_
_entity_poly.entity_id
_entity_poly.type
_entity_poly.pdbx_seq_one_letter_code
_entity_poly.pdbx_strand_id
1 'polypeptide(L)'
;MKFLLFILAATATFSSIGHASNSDALITKNLILVEENHATISKDKINYILDSYIVMFQQPYYITVKREDSKPITLNEAAEIAVEYIKPRGCTTPLSRRQDLDKFTSDKTQWLIGVEC
;
A
#
# COMPACT_ATOMS: atom_id res chain seq x y z
N MET A 1 49.24 -26.50 37.44
CA MET A 1 47.84 -27.01 37.40
C MET A 1 46.94 -25.79 37.33
N LYS A 2 46.63 -25.22 36.15
CA LYS A 2 45.62 -25.65 35.17
C LYS A 2 44.25 -25.79 35.82
N PHE A 3 43.40 -24.76 35.73
CA PHE A 3 41.96 -24.90 35.45
C PHE A 3 41.42 -23.59 34.86
N LEU A 4 41.05 -23.68 33.59
CA LEU A 4 40.15 -22.75 32.91
C LEU A 4 38.79 -22.78 33.59
N LEU A 5 38.08 -21.65 33.62
CA LEU A 5 36.63 -21.66 33.62
C LEU A 5 36.11 -20.62 32.61
N PHE A 6 35.71 -21.14 31.46
CA PHE A 6 34.84 -20.49 30.48
C PHE A 6 33.48 -20.22 31.11
N ILE A 7 32.91 -19.01 30.95
CA ILE A 7 31.44 -18.85 31.00
C ILE A 7 30.97 -17.97 29.85
N LEU A 8 30.31 -18.67 28.93
CA LEU A 8 29.34 -18.32 27.89
C LEU A 8 28.95 -16.85 27.66
N ALA A 9 29.08 -16.46 26.39
CA ALA A 9 28.38 -15.35 25.76
C ALA A 9 26.87 -15.64 25.63
N ALA A 10 26.04 -14.66 26.01
CA ALA A 10 24.60 -14.66 25.72
C ALA A 10 24.33 -13.67 24.58
N THR A 11 24.46 -14.13 23.34
CA THR A 11 23.99 -13.38 22.16
C THR A 11 22.49 -13.60 21.99
N ALA A 12 21.69 -12.64 22.44
CA ALA A 12 20.26 -12.60 22.15
C ALA A 12 20.04 -12.25 20.67
N THR A 13 19.97 -13.27 19.82
CA THR A 13 19.52 -13.12 18.43
C THR A 13 18.02 -12.88 18.44
N PHE A 14 17.60 -11.62 18.33
CA PHE A 14 16.21 -11.26 18.03
C PHE A 14 15.93 -11.63 16.57
N SER A 15 15.38 -12.83 16.36
CA SER A 15 14.82 -13.23 15.08
C SER A 15 13.56 -12.41 14.83
N SER A 16 13.66 -11.34 14.04
CA SER A 16 12.50 -10.62 13.54
C SER A 16 11.73 -11.53 12.59
N ILE A 17 10.58 -12.02 13.06
CA ILE A 17 9.60 -12.72 12.21
C ILE A 17 9.04 -11.68 11.23
N GLY A 18 9.58 -11.68 10.01
CA GLY A 18 8.99 -10.95 8.90
C GLY A 18 7.64 -11.58 8.55
N HIS A 19 6.55 -10.95 8.97
CA HIS A 19 5.22 -11.31 8.50
C HIS A 19 5.07 -10.78 7.07
N ALA A 20 5.24 -11.64 6.08
CA ALA A 20 4.78 -11.36 4.73
C ALA A 20 3.25 -11.28 4.77
N SER A 21 2.69 -10.07 4.77
CA SER A 21 1.26 -9.86 4.90
C SER A 21 0.56 -10.24 3.59
N ASN A 22 -0.24 -11.32 3.63
CA ASN A 22 -1.15 -11.75 2.54
C ASN A 22 -2.33 -10.78 2.31
N SER A 23 -2.33 -9.61 2.96
CA SER A 23 -3.41 -8.63 2.93
C SER A 23 -3.60 -7.97 1.56
N ASP A 24 -2.53 -7.85 0.78
CA ASP A 24 -2.55 -7.13 -0.51
C ASP A 24 -3.46 -7.83 -1.52
N ALA A 25 -3.37 -9.17 -1.61
CA ALA A 25 -4.24 -9.98 -2.46
C ALA A 25 -5.70 -10.01 -1.99
N LEU A 26 -5.95 -9.71 -0.70
CA LEU A 26 -7.30 -9.76 -0.14
C LEU A 26 -8.12 -8.52 -0.49
N ILE A 27 -7.51 -7.33 -0.48
CA ILE A 27 -8.24 -6.09 -0.77
C ILE A 27 -8.56 -5.92 -2.27
N THR A 28 -7.82 -6.61 -3.15
CA THR A 28 -7.96 -6.55 -4.61
C THR A 28 -8.59 -7.80 -5.25
N LYS A 29 -9.04 -8.79 -4.45
CA LYS A 29 -9.43 -10.15 -4.88
C LYS A 29 -10.42 -10.26 -6.07
N ASN A 30 -11.19 -9.21 -6.38
CA ASN A 30 -12.17 -9.20 -7.47
C ASN A 30 -11.97 -8.04 -8.45
N LEU A 31 -10.78 -7.44 -8.45
CA LEU A 31 -10.45 -6.29 -9.29
C LEU A 31 -9.42 -6.71 -10.33
N ILE A 32 -9.49 -6.10 -11.51
CA ILE A 32 -8.58 -6.36 -12.62
C ILE A 32 -7.51 -5.27 -12.59
N LEU A 33 -6.24 -5.68 -12.47
CA LEU A 33 -5.10 -4.78 -12.56
C LEU A 33 -5.01 -4.18 -13.97
N VAL A 34 -4.80 -2.88 -14.06
CA VAL A 34 -4.44 -2.19 -15.29
C VAL A 34 -2.93 -1.99 -15.25
N GLU A 35 -2.17 -2.88 -15.90
CA GLU A 35 -0.70 -2.96 -15.77
C GLU A 35 0.00 -1.68 -16.21
N GLU A 36 -0.55 -0.97 -17.20
CA GLU A 36 -0.03 0.30 -17.70
C GLU A 36 -0.19 1.44 -16.69
N ASN A 37 -1.00 1.21 -15.65
CA ASN A 37 -1.30 2.16 -14.60
C ASN A 37 -0.58 1.79 -13.29
N HIS A 38 0.68 1.40 -13.42
CA HIS A 38 1.63 1.32 -12.31
C HIS A 38 2.45 2.61 -12.23
N ALA A 39 2.65 3.14 -11.03
CA ALA A 39 3.52 4.29 -10.81
C ALA A 39 4.22 4.22 -9.46
N THR A 40 5.42 4.78 -9.39
CA THR A 40 6.06 5.17 -8.14
C THR A 40 6.13 6.68 -8.08
N ILE A 41 5.58 7.28 -7.03
CA ILE A 41 5.64 8.73 -6.80
C ILE A 41 6.41 9.02 -5.52
N SER A 42 7.14 10.13 -5.50
CA SER A 42 7.83 10.61 -4.31
C SER A 42 7.12 11.84 -3.77
N LYS A 43 6.67 11.80 -2.51
CA LYS A 43 6.10 12.93 -1.78
C LYS A 43 6.71 12.99 -0.38
N ASP A 44 7.18 14.16 0.04
CA ASP A 44 7.81 14.35 1.35
C ASP A 44 8.96 13.36 1.68
N LYS A 45 9.76 13.01 0.65
CA LYS A 45 10.86 12.01 0.72
C LYS A 45 10.40 10.58 1.02
N ILE A 46 9.11 10.30 0.87
CA ILE A 46 8.52 8.97 0.96
C ILE A 46 8.12 8.54 -0.45
N ASN A 47 8.47 7.31 -0.83
CA ASN A 47 8.05 6.72 -2.08
C ASN A 47 6.76 5.92 -1.86
N TYR A 48 5.81 6.14 -2.76
CA TYR A 48 4.54 5.42 -2.79
C TYR A 48 4.46 4.66 -4.10
N ILE A 49 4.08 3.38 -4.00
CA ILE A 49 3.77 2.51 -5.12
C ILE A 49 2.26 2.53 -5.32
N LEU A 50 1.84 2.79 -6.54
CA LEU A 50 0.43 2.87 -6.93
C LEU A 50 0.14 1.94 -8.09
N ASP A 51 -0.91 1.14 -7.91
CA ASP A 51 -1.50 0.34 -8.98
C ASP A 51 -2.95 0.74 -9.15
N SER A 52 -3.44 0.72 -10.40
CA SER A 52 -4.85 0.95 -10.68
C SER A 52 -5.54 -0.36 -11.03
N TYR A 53 -6.73 -0.53 -10.49
CA TYR A 53 -7.60 -1.64 -10.77
C TYR A 53 -8.97 -1.13 -11.22
N ILE A 54 -9.67 -1.99 -11.95
CA ILE A 54 -11.02 -1.74 -12.45
C ILE A 54 -11.91 -2.96 -12.25
N VAL A 55 -13.22 -2.72 -12.32
CA VAL A 55 -14.18 -3.75 -12.71
C VAL A 55 -14.60 -3.41 -14.13
N MET A 56 -14.60 -4.40 -15.04
CA MET A 56 -14.91 -4.13 -16.45
C MET A 56 -16.27 -3.43 -16.58
N PHE A 57 -16.30 -2.37 -17.38
CA PHE A 57 -17.50 -1.58 -17.68
C PHE A 57 -18.13 -0.89 -16.47
N GLN A 58 -17.37 -0.70 -15.37
CA GLN A 58 -17.82 0.04 -14.20
C GLN A 58 -16.91 1.24 -13.93
N GLN A 59 -17.50 2.33 -13.45
CA GLN A 59 -16.84 3.36 -12.66
C GLN A 59 -17.14 3.00 -11.20
N PRO A 60 -16.14 2.92 -10.31
CA PRO A 60 -14.92 3.74 -10.27
C PRO A 60 -13.59 3.04 -10.62
N TYR A 61 -12.51 3.83 -10.65
CA TYR A 61 -11.15 3.32 -10.50
C TYR A 61 -10.87 2.95 -9.04
N TYR A 62 -10.16 1.86 -8.84
CA TYR A 62 -9.67 1.43 -7.54
C TYR A 62 -8.16 1.56 -7.52
N ILE A 63 -7.61 2.39 -6.63
CA ILE A 63 -6.20 2.74 -6.63
C ILE A 63 -5.57 2.19 -5.36
N THR A 64 -4.58 1.33 -5.47
CA THR A 64 -3.75 1.00 -4.31
C THR A 64 -2.74 2.10 -4.07
N VAL A 65 -2.50 2.42 -2.80
CA VAL A 65 -1.44 3.31 -2.35
C VAL A 65 -0.66 2.57 -1.29
N LYS A 66 0.60 2.24 -1.58
CA LYS A 66 1.49 1.49 -0.69
C LYS A 66 2.75 2.29 -0.43
N ARG A 67 3.18 2.38 0.83
CA ARG A 67 4.47 3.00 1.17
C ARG A 67 5.60 2.00 0.98
N GLU A 68 6.66 2.43 0.31
CA GLU A 68 7.87 1.60 0.12
C GLU A 68 8.57 1.31 1.45
N ASP A 69 8.55 2.26 2.40
CA ASP A 69 9.14 2.08 3.73
C ASP A 69 8.29 1.23 4.70
N SER A 70 7.17 0.68 4.21
CA SER A 70 6.27 -0.21 4.98
C SER A 70 5.77 0.40 6.29
N LYS A 71 5.72 1.73 6.39
CA LYS A 71 5.08 2.42 7.52
C LYS A 71 3.59 2.62 7.26
N PRO A 72 2.77 2.76 8.32
CA PRO A 72 1.35 3.06 8.16
C PRO A 72 1.11 4.37 7.40
N ILE A 73 0.08 4.37 6.56
CA ILE A 73 -0.43 5.53 5.83
C ILE A 73 -1.74 5.95 6.47
N THR A 74 -1.99 7.25 6.58
CA THR A 74 -3.32 7.74 6.96
C THR A 74 -4.28 7.69 5.77
N LEU A 75 -5.59 7.58 6.04
CA LEU A 75 -6.60 7.58 4.99
C LEU A 75 -6.59 8.87 4.16
N ASN A 76 -6.40 10.03 4.79
CA ASN A 76 -6.38 11.31 4.09
C ASN A 76 -5.16 11.42 3.16
N GLU A 77 -3.99 10.99 3.64
CA GLU A 77 -2.76 10.94 2.84
C GLU A 77 -2.91 10.00 1.64
N ALA A 78 -3.43 8.78 1.87
CA ALA A 78 -3.69 7.83 0.79
C ALA A 78 -4.70 8.37 -0.24
N ALA A 79 -5.78 9.00 0.22
CA ALA A 79 -6.80 9.58 -0.64
C ALA A 79 -6.28 10.73 -1.50
N GLU A 80 -5.52 11.65 -0.89
CA GLU A 80 -4.91 12.77 -1.61
C GLU A 80 -3.97 12.27 -2.73
N ILE A 81 -3.10 11.32 -2.39
CA ILE A 81 -2.16 10.69 -3.32
C ILE A 81 -2.91 9.98 -4.46
N ALA A 82 -3.94 9.19 -4.15
CA ALA A 82 -4.71 8.47 -5.15
C ALA A 82 -5.45 9.42 -6.12
N VAL A 83 -6.05 10.49 -5.62
CA VAL A 83 -6.76 11.48 -6.44
C VAL A 83 -5.80 12.26 -7.33
N GLU A 84 -4.64 12.67 -6.81
CA GLU A 84 -3.60 13.35 -7.61
C GLU A 84 -3.09 12.44 -8.74
N TYR A 85 -2.86 11.18 -8.42
CA TYR A 85 -2.38 10.17 -9.35
C TYR A 85 -3.32 9.90 -10.53
N ILE A 86 -4.63 9.80 -10.29
CA ILE A 86 -5.60 9.47 -11.35
C ILE A 86 -5.98 10.69 -12.21
N LYS A 87 -5.75 11.90 -11.71
CA LYS A 87 -6.10 13.17 -12.37
C LYS A 87 -5.65 13.29 -13.83
N PRO A 88 -4.42 12.91 -14.22
CA PRO A 88 -3.95 13.04 -15.61
C PRO A 88 -4.67 12.09 -16.58
N ARG A 89 -5.35 11.05 -16.09
CA ARG A 89 -6.08 10.10 -16.95
C ARG A 89 -7.32 10.68 -17.60
N GLY A 90 -7.75 11.85 -17.13
CA GLY A 90 -8.85 12.61 -17.70
C GLY A 90 -10.21 12.03 -17.29
N CYS A 91 -11.06 12.91 -16.78
CA CYS A 91 -12.47 12.63 -16.55
C CYS A 91 -13.30 13.65 -17.35
N THR A 92 -14.51 13.26 -17.76
CA THR A 92 -15.50 14.19 -18.29
C THR A 92 -16.26 14.94 -17.18
N THR A 93 -16.13 14.49 -15.94
CA THR A 93 -16.73 15.01 -14.70
C THR A 93 -15.63 15.27 -13.66
N PRO A 94 -15.88 16.08 -12.62
CA PRO A 94 -14.92 16.22 -11.52
C PRO A 94 -14.69 14.89 -10.79
N LEU A 95 -13.43 14.59 -10.50
CA LEU A 95 -13.07 13.42 -9.69
C LEU A 95 -13.71 13.49 -8.30
N SER A 96 -14.31 12.39 -7.87
CA SER A 96 -14.94 12.22 -6.56
C SER A 96 -14.44 10.95 -5.89
N ARG A 97 -14.08 11.03 -4.61
CA ARG A 97 -13.69 9.85 -3.83
C ARG A 97 -14.91 9.10 -3.33
N ARG A 98 -14.89 7.78 -3.50
CA ARG A 98 -15.91 6.84 -3.03
C ARG A 98 -15.48 6.18 -1.73
N GLN A 99 -15.78 6.85 -0.61
CA GLN A 99 -15.39 6.43 0.74
C GLN A 99 -15.92 5.03 1.11
N ASP A 100 -17.05 4.63 0.55
CA ASP A 100 -17.67 3.30 0.73
C ASP A 100 -16.82 2.16 0.15
N LEU A 101 -15.86 2.47 -0.72
CA LEU A 101 -14.99 1.50 -1.39
C LEU A 101 -13.60 1.41 -0.76
N ASP A 102 -13.30 2.27 0.20
CA ASP A 102 -11.97 2.31 0.81
C ASP A 102 -11.70 1.05 1.62
N LYS A 103 -10.53 0.45 1.39
CA LYS A 103 -10.05 -0.72 2.14
C LYS A 103 -8.61 -0.49 2.55
N PHE A 104 -8.15 -1.22 3.56
CA PHE A 104 -6.79 -1.15 4.03
C PHE A 104 -6.32 -2.50 4.53
N THR A 105 -5.02 -2.70 4.53
CA THR A 105 -4.36 -3.84 5.16
C THR A 105 -4.37 -3.68 6.68
N SER A 106 -4.27 -4.75 7.46
CA SER A 106 -4.38 -4.67 8.92
C SER A 106 -3.33 -3.75 9.59
N ASP A 107 -2.16 -3.65 8.97
CA ASP A 107 -1.03 -2.78 9.37
C ASP A 107 -1.10 -1.36 8.77
N LYS A 108 -2.10 -1.08 7.91
CA LYS A 108 -2.33 0.18 7.19
C LYS A 108 -1.15 0.63 6.32
N THR A 109 -0.29 -0.28 5.91
CA THR A 109 0.83 0.02 4.99
C THR A 109 0.38 0.16 3.54
N GLN A 110 -0.82 -0.33 3.25
CA GLN A 110 -1.49 -0.18 1.96
C GLN A 110 -2.96 0.15 2.13
N TRP A 111 -3.42 1.09 1.30
CA TRP A 111 -4.84 1.45 1.14
C TRP A 111 -5.30 1.14 -0.28
N LEU A 112 -6.56 0.79 -0.43
CA LEU A 112 -7.30 0.81 -1.69
C LEU A 112 -8.26 1.99 -1.62
N ILE A 113 -8.18 2.92 -2.55
CA ILE A 113 -9.03 4.12 -2.62
C ILE A 113 -9.91 4.03 -3.87
N GLY A 114 -11.22 4.16 -3.69
CA GLY A 114 -12.15 4.28 -4.81
C GLY A 114 -12.23 5.72 -5.30
N VAL A 115 -12.02 5.95 -6.60
CA VAL A 115 -12.17 7.28 -7.21
C VAL A 115 -13.01 7.17 -8.48
N GLU A 116 -14.12 7.91 -8.51
CA GLU A 116 -15.02 7.98 -9.66
C GLU A 116 -14.82 9.28 -10.43
N CYS A 117 -14.97 9.15 -11.75
CA CYS A 117 -15.59 10.15 -12.60
C CYS A 117 -17.06 9.71 -12.76
#